data_AF-A0A9W2YF68-F1
#
_entry.id   AF-A0A9W2YF68-F1
#
_cell.length_a   1.000
_cell.length_b   1.000
_cell.length_c   1.000
_cell.angle_alpha   90.00
_cell.angle_beta   90.00
_cell.angle_gamma   90.00
#
_symmetry.space_group_name_H-M   'P 1'
#
loop_
_entity.id
_entity.type
_entity.pdbx_description
1 polymer ?
#
loop_
_entity_poly.entity_id
_entity_poly.type
_entity_poly.pdbx_seq_one_letter_code
_entity_poly.pdbx_strand_id
1 'polypeptide(L)'
;MNHPDKANENLYQDTKTQDILMPNAKPNTPDTYLCTTYPVLEEELYIYKFEALANAATAHHMLLYGCDGEPFSTDSIWNCPPMCKNGQPTIMFAWAKNAPPTVMPKGVGLRVGRKTSIKTIVLQVHYAKILKTQNLQITLDLNFTQNTVLKYLFVMSKILSYLF
;
A
#
# COMPACT_ATOMS: atom_id res chain seq x y z
N MET A 1 -22.10 -16.35 13.80
CA MET A 1 -21.36 -16.91 12.65
C MET A 1 -19.91 -16.49 12.83
N ASN A 2 -19.01 -17.46 12.95
CA ASN A 2 -17.60 -17.20 13.27
C ASN A 2 -16.90 -16.64 12.02
N HIS A 3 -16.33 -15.44 12.14
CA HIS A 3 -15.49 -14.82 11.10
C HIS A 3 -14.25 -15.70 10.89
N PRO A 4 -13.92 -16.11 9.65
CA PRO A 4 -12.74 -16.95 9.37
C PRO A 4 -11.40 -16.27 9.70
N ASP A 5 -11.41 -14.98 10.00
CA ASP A 5 -10.25 -14.08 10.04
C ASP A 5 -9.38 -14.22 11.30
N LYS A 6 -9.84 -14.93 12.35
CA LYS A 6 -9.03 -15.14 13.56
C LYS A 6 -8.15 -16.41 13.54
N ALA A 7 -8.35 -17.29 12.56
CA ALA A 7 -7.61 -18.55 12.49
C ALA A 7 -6.29 -18.45 11.70
N ASN A 8 -6.06 -17.34 10.97
CA ASN A 8 -4.88 -17.16 10.12
C ASN A 8 -3.76 -16.31 10.75
N GLU A 9 -4.04 -15.50 11.78
CA GLU A 9 -3.02 -14.64 12.43
C GLU A 9 -1.91 -15.46 13.10
N ASN A 10 -2.21 -16.65 13.63
CA ASN A 10 -1.22 -17.53 14.28
C ASN A 10 -0.34 -18.36 13.31
N LEU A 11 -0.47 -18.18 12.00
CA LEU A 11 0.26 -18.96 10.98
C LEU A 11 1.35 -18.16 10.27
N TYR A 12 1.38 -16.85 10.46
CA TYR A 12 2.45 -15.99 10.00
C TYR A 12 3.28 -15.60 11.23
N GLN A 13 4.55 -16.00 11.26
CA GLN A 13 5.49 -15.27 12.10
C GLN A 13 5.77 -13.95 11.40
N ASP A 14 5.32 -12.85 12.02
CA ASP A 14 5.67 -11.50 11.59
C ASP A 14 7.19 -11.37 11.60
N THR A 15 7.76 -11.24 10.41
CA THR A 15 9.20 -10.99 10.28
C THR A 15 9.51 -9.51 10.30
N LYS A 16 8.53 -8.67 9.90
CA LYS A 16 8.67 -7.21 9.80
C LYS A 16 7.31 -6.56 9.62
N THR A 17 7.12 -5.41 10.26
CA THR A 17 6.04 -4.46 9.97
C THR A 17 6.67 -3.18 9.44
N GLN A 18 6.08 -2.59 8.39
CA GLN A 18 6.51 -1.31 7.87
C GLN A 18 5.33 -0.36 7.72
N ASP A 19 5.50 0.81 8.30
CA ASP A 19 4.58 1.93 8.18
C ASP A 19 4.99 2.75 6.95
N ILE A 20 4.12 2.86 5.95
CA ILE A 20 4.30 3.78 4.83
C ILE A 20 3.52 5.05 5.14
N LEU A 21 4.20 5.99 5.81
CA LEU A 21 3.64 7.29 6.18
C LEU A 21 3.62 8.21 4.96
N MET A 22 2.50 8.88 4.72
CA MET A 22 2.41 10.04 3.82
C MET A 22 2.81 11.32 4.59
N PRO A 23 4.04 11.84 4.42
CA PRO A 23 4.57 12.85 5.31
C PRO A 23 4.04 14.24 4.94
N ASN A 24 3.50 14.98 5.92
CA ASN A 24 3.16 16.40 5.79
C ASN A 24 2.28 16.75 4.59
N ALA A 25 1.34 15.87 4.20
CA ALA A 25 0.45 16.10 3.09
C ALA A 25 -0.39 17.38 3.29
N LYS A 26 -0.33 18.29 2.31
CA LYS A 26 -1.08 19.55 2.27
C LYS A 26 -1.74 19.72 0.90
N PRO A 27 -2.80 18.97 0.60
CA PRO A 27 -3.54 19.15 -0.65
C PRO A 27 -4.23 20.51 -0.63
N ASN A 28 -3.76 21.42 -1.48
CA ASN A 28 -4.27 22.80 -1.57
C ASN A 28 -5.43 22.94 -2.57
N THR A 29 -5.69 21.91 -3.36
CA THR A 29 -6.79 21.84 -4.31
C THR A 29 -7.61 20.55 -4.08
N PRO A 30 -8.91 20.55 -4.38
CA PRO A 30 -9.68 19.31 -4.49
C PRO A 30 -9.04 18.34 -5.48
N ASP A 31 -9.36 17.06 -5.34
CA ASP A 31 -8.90 15.96 -6.19
C ASP A 31 -7.37 15.91 -6.38
N THR A 32 -6.63 16.17 -5.29
CA THR A 32 -5.15 16.09 -5.30
C THR A 32 -4.70 14.65 -5.08
N TYR A 33 -3.71 14.21 -5.85
CA TYR A 33 -3.09 12.89 -5.72
C TYR A 33 -1.63 13.05 -5.29
N LEU A 34 -1.31 12.59 -4.09
CA LEU A 34 0.05 12.63 -3.56
C LEU A 34 0.63 11.24 -3.44
N CYS A 35 1.91 11.12 -3.74
CA CYS A 35 2.67 9.90 -3.75
C CYS A 35 3.82 9.98 -2.75
N THR A 36 4.11 8.86 -2.10
CA THR A 36 5.32 8.64 -1.30
C THR A 36 5.88 7.25 -1.59
N THR A 37 7.11 6.98 -1.16
CA THR A 37 7.84 5.76 -1.53
C THR A 37 8.39 5.04 -0.32
N TYR A 38 8.55 3.72 -0.46
CA TYR A 38 9.28 2.87 0.43
C TYR A 38 10.19 1.90 -0.35
N PRO A 39 11.52 2.02 -0.24
CA PRO A 39 12.44 1.06 -0.84
C PRO A 39 12.46 -0.25 -0.03
N VAL A 40 12.31 -1.39 -0.70
CA VAL A 40 12.42 -2.71 -0.06
C VAL A 40 13.88 -3.13 -0.07
N LEU A 41 14.51 -3.10 1.11
CA LEU A 41 15.95 -3.36 1.25
C LEU A 41 16.29 -4.85 1.31
N GLU A 42 15.32 -5.68 1.68
CA GLU A 42 15.48 -7.13 1.74
C GLU A 42 15.60 -7.77 0.35
N GLU A 43 16.30 -8.90 0.29
CA GLU A 43 16.46 -9.65 -0.95
C GLU A 43 15.12 -10.21 -1.46
N GLU A 44 14.29 -10.71 -0.54
CA GLU A 44 12.95 -11.22 -0.80
C GLU A 44 12.09 -11.21 0.47
N LEU A 45 10.86 -10.71 0.36
CA LEU A 45 9.81 -10.74 1.38
C LEU A 45 8.43 -10.92 0.74
N TYR A 46 7.43 -11.25 1.56
CA TYR A 46 6.04 -11.37 1.14
C TYR A 46 5.13 -10.51 2.01
N ILE A 47 4.41 -9.56 1.42
CA ILE A 47 3.40 -8.77 2.12
C ILE A 47 2.12 -9.60 2.22
N TYR A 48 1.63 -9.82 3.43
CA TYR A 48 0.43 -10.65 3.65
C TYR A 48 -0.70 -9.89 4.34
N LYS A 49 -0.43 -8.75 4.99
CA LYS A 49 -1.44 -7.90 5.61
C LYS A 49 -1.25 -6.43 5.21
N PHE A 50 -2.37 -5.76 4.98
CA PHE A 50 -2.47 -4.34 4.66
C PHE A 50 -3.47 -3.68 5.61
N GLU A 51 -3.08 -2.62 6.29
CA GLU A 51 -3.93 -1.89 7.22
C GLU A 51 -3.76 -0.39 7.03
N ALA A 52 -4.81 0.30 6.58
CA ALA A 52 -4.76 1.73 6.40
C ALA A 52 -5.20 2.43 7.69
N LEU A 53 -4.27 3.18 8.28
CA LEU A 53 -4.55 4.10 9.38
C LEU A 53 -4.96 5.45 8.78
N ALA A 54 -6.18 5.49 8.26
CA ALA A 54 -6.75 6.64 7.57
C ALA A 54 -8.27 6.69 7.78
N ASN A 55 -8.85 7.87 7.55
CA ASN A 55 -10.30 8.05 7.54
C ASN A 55 -10.74 8.51 6.14
N ALA A 56 -11.88 8.00 5.65
CA ALA A 56 -12.52 8.42 4.41
C ALA A 56 -12.81 9.94 4.32
N ALA A 57 -12.86 10.63 5.46
CA ALA A 57 -12.95 12.09 5.52
C ALA A 57 -11.68 12.81 5.05
N THR A 58 -10.52 12.14 5.11
CA THR A 58 -9.20 12.70 4.79
C THR A 58 -8.64 12.09 3.50
N ALA A 59 -8.64 10.76 3.39
CA ALA A 59 -8.25 10.04 2.18
C ALA A 59 -9.50 9.44 1.51
N HIS A 60 -9.78 9.82 0.26
CA HIS A 60 -10.88 9.23 -0.49
C HIS A 60 -10.60 7.76 -0.82
N HIS A 61 -9.38 7.48 -1.29
CA HIS A 61 -8.84 6.15 -1.45
C HIS A 61 -7.31 6.17 -1.40
N MET A 62 -6.72 4.99 -1.22
CA MET A 62 -5.28 4.76 -1.24
C MET A 62 -4.97 3.62 -2.20
N LEU A 63 -3.93 3.76 -3.01
CA LEU A 63 -3.45 2.73 -3.93
C LEU A 63 -1.98 2.44 -3.66
N LEU A 64 -1.62 1.16 -3.65
CA LEU A 64 -0.25 0.71 -3.51
C LEU A 64 0.24 0.18 -4.85
N TYR A 65 1.38 0.67 -5.29
CA TYR A 65 2.06 0.26 -6.51
C TYR A 65 3.44 -0.30 -6.20
N GLY A 66 3.93 -1.15 -7.09
CA GLY A 66 5.28 -1.66 -7.08
C GLY A 66 6.04 -1.29 -8.34
N CYS A 67 7.31 -0.93 -8.18
CA CYS A 67 8.22 -0.54 -9.23
C CYS A 67 9.40 -1.51 -9.35
N ASP A 68 9.79 -1.82 -10.59
CA ASP A 68 11.00 -2.57 -10.90
C ASP A 68 12.22 -1.64 -10.93
N GLY A 69 12.60 -1.11 -9.77
CA GLY A 69 13.69 -0.16 -9.63
C GLY A 69 13.29 1.05 -8.80
N GLU A 70 13.79 2.22 -9.18
CA GLU A 70 13.63 3.47 -8.43
C GLU A 70 12.21 4.07 -8.56
N PRO A 71 11.72 4.76 -7.52
CA PRO A 71 10.51 5.59 -7.63
C PRO A 71 10.77 6.78 -8.57
N PHE A 72 9.70 7.43 -9.00
CA PHE A 72 9.78 8.58 -9.90
C PHE A 72 10.57 9.76 -9.31
N SER A 73 10.35 10.06 -8.02
CA SER A 73 11.01 11.15 -7.31
C SER A 73 11.84 10.64 -6.13
N THR A 74 12.90 11.38 -5.81
CA THR A 74 13.65 11.25 -4.55
C THR A 74 13.06 12.08 -3.42
N ASP A 75 12.07 12.93 -3.72
CA ASP A 75 11.35 13.71 -2.72
C ASP A 75 10.53 12.77 -1.82
N SER A 76 10.34 13.16 -0.57
CA SER A 76 9.54 12.39 0.40
C SER A 76 8.06 12.34 0.02
N ILE A 77 7.59 13.33 -0.74
CA ILE A 77 6.23 13.43 -1.27
C ILE A 77 6.27 14.13 -2.62
N TRP A 78 5.47 13.67 -3.59
CA TRP A 78 5.32 14.32 -4.89
C TRP A 78 3.91 14.16 -5.45
N ASN A 79 3.59 14.93 -6.49
CA ASN A 79 2.31 14.80 -7.18
C ASN A 79 2.33 13.58 -8.12
N CYS A 80 1.38 12.67 -7.96
CA CYS A 80 1.11 11.62 -8.94
C CYS A 80 0.47 12.23 -10.21
N PRO A 81 0.42 11.56 -11.38
CA PRO A 81 0.53 10.11 -11.62
C PRO A 81 1.93 9.46 -11.72
N PRO A 82 3.07 10.15 -11.91
CA PRO A 82 4.35 9.45 -12.06
C PRO A 82 4.71 8.61 -10.81
N MET A 83 4.86 7.29 -10.96
CA MET A 83 5.12 6.35 -9.85
C MET A 83 6.57 5.85 -9.84
N CYS A 84 6.98 5.25 -10.95
CA CYS A 84 8.27 4.62 -11.13
C CYS A 84 9.14 5.49 -12.04
N LYS A 85 10.45 5.52 -11.82
CA LYS A 85 11.39 6.22 -12.71
C LYS A 85 11.37 5.63 -14.12
N ASN A 86 11.31 4.31 -14.19
CA ASN A 86 11.28 3.53 -15.43
C ASN A 86 10.26 2.40 -15.31
N GLY A 87 9.71 1.98 -16.45
CA GLY A 87 8.77 0.86 -16.52
C GLY A 87 7.35 1.22 -16.05
N GLN A 88 6.46 0.24 -16.16
CA GLN A 88 5.06 0.39 -15.77
C GLN A 88 4.88 0.01 -14.29
N PRO A 89 4.17 0.84 -13.50
CA PRO A 89 3.86 0.48 -12.12
C PRO A 89 2.92 -0.72 -12.07
N THR A 90 3.19 -1.65 -11.16
CA THR A 90 2.30 -2.79 -10.88
C THR A 90 1.37 -2.43 -9.74
N ILE A 91 0.05 -2.44 -9.95
CA ILE A 91 -0.90 -2.26 -8.84
C ILE A 91 -0.86 -3.48 -7.90
N MET A 92 -0.75 -3.23 -6.60
CA MET A 92 -0.56 -4.25 -5.57
C MET A 92 -1.76 -4.32 -4.62
N PHE A 93 -2.29 -3.17 -4.20
CA PHE A 93 -3.36 -3.08 -3.21
C PHE A 93 -4.16 -1.79 -3.41
N ALA A 94 -5.40 -1.81 -2.91
CA ALA A 94 -6.27 -0.66 -2.91
C ALA A 94 -7.14 -0.63 -1.65
N TRP A 95 -7.36 0.56 -1.10
CA TRP A 95 -8.19 0.82 0.06
C TRP A 95 -9.14 1.98 -0.20
N ALA A 96 -10.38 1.88 0.29
CA ALA A 96 -11.37 2.96 0.21
C ALA A 96 -12.38 2.84 1.37
N LYS A 97 -13.09 3.94 1.67
CA LYS A 97 -14.29 3.97 2.52
C LYS A 97 -14.14 3.30 3.89
N ASN A 98 -13.03 3.52 4.61
CA ASN A 98 -12.78 2.90 5.92
C ASN A 98 -12.82 1.36 5.88
N ALA A 99 -12.38 0.76 4.77
CA ALA A 99 -12.29 -0.70 4.66
C ALA A 99 -11.43 -1.27 5.80
N PRO A 100 -11.83 -2.42 6.39
CA PRO A 100 -11.06 -3.07 7.43
C PRO A 100 -9.71 -3.57 6.90
N PRO A 101 -8.77 -3.94 7.79
CA PRO A 101 -7.51 -4.55 7.39
C PRO A 101 -7.73 -5.74 6.45
N THR A 102 -6.89 -5.84 5.43
CA THR A 102 -6.91 -6.97 4.50
C THR A 102 -5.81 -7.94 4.90
N VAL A 103 -6.19 -9.12 5.37
CA VAL A 103 -5.29 -10.24 5.62
C VAL A 103 -5.44 -11.23 4.48
N MET A 104 -4.33 -11.56 3.82
CA MET A 104 -4.32 -12.54 2.76
C MET A 104 -4.68 -13.94 3.30
N PRO A 105 -5.28 -14.81 2.46
CA PRO A 105 -5.50 -16.21 2.83
C PRO A 105 -4.18 -16.89 3.23
N LYS A 106 -4.27 -17.95 4.05
CA LYS A 106 -3.11 -18.73 4.48
C LYS A 106 -2.25 -19.15 3.28
N GLY A 107 -0.96 -18.87 3.35
CA GLY A 107 -0.01 -19.21 2.30
C GLY A 107 -0.14 -18.33 1.05
N VAL A 108 -0.79 -17.16 1.12
CA VAL A 108 -0.84 -16.14 0.06
C VAL A 108 -0.18 -14.84 0.54
N GLY A 109 0.50 -14.14 -0.39
CA GLY A 109 1.26 -12.92 -0.11
C GLY A 109 1.94 -12.36 -1.37
N LEU A 110 2.14 -11.05 -1.40
CA LEU A 110 2.75 -10.35 -2.53
C LEU A 110 4.27 -10.33 -2.39
N ARG A 111 4.95 -10.96 -3.34
CA ARG A 111 6.42 -11.09 -3.38
C ARG A 111 7.08 -9.77 -3.77
N VAL A 112 7.99 -9.27 -2.93
CA VAL A 112 8.75 -8.03 -3.10
C VAL A 112 10.21 -8.21 -2.69
N GLY A 113 11.08 -7.27 -3.03
CA GLY A 113 12.50 -7.27 -2.65
C GLY A 113 13.45 -7.13 -3.84
N ARG A 114 14.75 -6.99 -3.52
CA ARG A 114 15.81 -6.65 -4.49
C ARG A 114 15.99 -7.68 -5.61
N LYS A 115 15.65 -8.95 -5.35
CA LYS A 115 15.68 -10.06 -6.33
C LYS A 115 14.35 -10.29 -7.06
N THR A 116 13.40 -9.36 -6.92
CA THR A 116 12.06 -9.45 -7.53
C THR A 116 11.84 -8.30 -8.51
N SER A 117 10.72 -8.32 -9.23
CA SER A 117 10.28 -7.21 -10.08
C SER A 117 9.66 -6.04 -9.30
N ILE A 118 9.55 -6.15 -7.97
CA ILE A 118 8.99 -5.12 -7.09
C ILE A 118 10.05 -4.77 -6.04
N LYS A 119 10.91 -3.81 -6.39
CA LYS A 119 12.04 -3.37 -5.56
C LYS A 119 11.68 -2.15 -4.71
N THR A 120 10.74 -1.36 -5.19
CA THR A 120 10.23 -0.17 -4.51
C THR A 120 8.71 -0.22 -4.48
N ILE A 121 8.14 0.20 -3.37
CA ILE A 121 6.70 0.36 -3.16
C ILE A 121 6.38 1.85 -3.22
N VAL A 122 5.31 2.22 -3.92
CA VAL A 122 4.81 3.60 -4.01
C VAL A 122 3.38 3.63 -3.52
N LEU A 123 3.12 4.45 -2.50
CA LEU A 123 1.79 4.69 -1.97
C LEU A 123 1.23 5.97 -2.60
N GLN A 124 0.11 5.86 -3.29
CA GLN A 124 -0.71 6.98 -3.73
C GLN A 124 -1.88 7.19 -2.74
N VAL A 125 -2.12 8.44 -2.38
CA VAL A 125 -3.32 8.85 -1.64
C VAL A 125 -4.07 9.89 -2.45
N HIS A 126 -5.36 9.65 -2.67
CA HIS A 126 -6.27 10.60 -3.29
C HIS A 126 -7.01 11.42 -2.22
N TYR A 127 -6.82 12.74 -2.26
CA TYR A 127 -7.50 13.72 -1.44
C TYR A 127 -8.59 14.43 -2.24
N ALA A 128 -9.83 13.93 -2.16
CA ALA A 128 -10.97 14.55 -2.84
C ALA A 128 -11.32 15.95 -2.30
N LYS A 129 -10.86 16.29 -1.08
CA LYS A 129 -11.10 17.58 -0.43
C LYS A 129 -9.82 18.14 0.15
N ILE A 130 -9.76 19.46 0.25
CA ILE A 130 -8.71 20.17 1.00
C ILE A 130 -8.77 19.76 2.47
N LEU A 131 -7.63 19.43 3.06
CA LEU A 131 -7.54 19.09 4.48
C LEU A 131 -7.68 20.36 5.32
N LYS A 132 -8.69 20.39 6.19
CA LYS A 132 -8.91 21.52 7.13
C LYS A 132 -7.93 21.50 8.32
N THR A 133 -7.44 20.32 8.69
CA THR A 133 -6.55 20.12 9.82
C THR A 133 -5.15 19.79 9.31
N GLN A 134 -4.15 20.54 9.80
CA GLN A 134 -2.74 20.24 9.52
C GLN A 134 -2.30 19.02 10.35
N ASN A 135 -1.35 18.23 9.84
CA ASN A 135 -0.74 17.07 10.51
C ASN A 135 -1.64 15.81 10.66
N LEU A 136 -2.63 15.63 9.79
CA LEU A 136 -3.28 14.32 9.67
C LEU A 136 -2.28 13.32 9.12
N GLN A 137 -1.78 12.43 9.99
CA GLN A 137 -0.93 11.32 9.58
C GLN A 137 -1.79 10.26 8.92
N ILE A 138 -1.53 9.99 7.65
CA ILE A 138 -2.10 8.87 6.90
C ILE A 138 -0.97 7.86 6.72
N THR A 139 -1.22 6.64 7.18
CA THR A 139 -0.24 5.56 7.11
C THR A 139 -0.90 4.33 6.48
N LEU A 140 -0.15 3.60 5.67
CA LEU A 140 -0.47 2.23 5.30
C LEU A 140 0.54 1.30 5.97
N ASP A 141 0.07 0.48 6.89
CA ASP A 141 0.87 -0.51 7.58
C ASP A 141 0.89 -1.80 6.76
N LEU A 142 2.10 -2.30 6.52
CA LEU A 142 2.36 -3.52 5.78
C LEU A 142 3.04 -4.55 6.68
N ASN A 143 2.46 -5.74 6.81
CA ASN A 143 3.13 -6.84 7.49
C ASN A 143 3.74 -7.80 6.48
N PHE A 144 4.99 -8.20 6.77
CA PHE A 144 5.79 -9.06 5.92
C PHE A 144 6.13 -10.39 6.61
N THR A 145 6.22 -11.43 5.80
CA THR A 145 6.71 -12.74 6.19
C THR A 145 7.84 -13.21 5.26
N GLN A 146 8.75 -14.04 5.77
CA GLN A 146 9.75 -14.79 4.99
C GLN A 146 9.32 -16.23 4.69
N ASN A 147 8.26 -16.72 5.33
CA ASN A 147 7.79 -18.09 5.10
C ASN A 147 7.30 -18.24 3.66
N THR A 148 7.70 -19.32 2.96
CA THR A 148 7.39 -19.53 1.55
C THR A 148 5.88 -19.49 1.30
N VAL A 149 5.48 -18.65 0.34
CA VAL A 149 4.07 -18.34 0.05
C VAL A 149 3.73 -18.83 -1.36
N LEU A 150 2.57 -19.46 -1.56
CA LEU A 150 2.06 -19.79 -2.89
C LEU A 150 1.82 -18.48 -3.64
N LYS A 151 2.43 -18.36 -4.83
CA LYS A 151 2.29 -17.20 -5.70
C LYS A 151 0.87 -17.14 -6.25
N TYR A 152 0.06 -16.21 -5.76
CA TYR A 152 -1.16 -15.83 -6.44
C TYR A 152 -1.12 -14.34 -6.75
N LEU A 153 -1.27 -14.02 -8.03
CA LEU A 153 -1.49 -12.67 -8.49
C LEU A 153 -2.94 -12.31 -8.13
N PHE A 154 -3.14 -11.58 -7.04
CA PHE A 154 -4.46 -11.04 -6.72
C PHE A 154 -4.75 -9.89 -7.68
N VAL A 155 -5.57 -10.15 -8.70
CA VAL A 155 -6.13 -9.07 -9.52
C VAL A 155 -7.32 -8.49 -8.74
N MET A 156 -7.20 -7.23 -8.32
CA MET A 156 -8.19 -6.46 -7.56
C MET A 156 -9.47 -6.17 -8.37
N SER A 157 -10.16 -7.18 -8.88
CA SER A 157 -11.35 -6.97 -9.74
C SER A 157 -12.53 -6.32 -8.99
N LYS A 158 -12.64 -6.49 -7.67
CA LYS A 158 -13.73 -5.91 -6.86
C LYS A 158 -13.44 -4.54 -6.25
N ILE A 159 -12.18 -4.11 -6.12
CA ILE A 159 -11.86 -2.82 -5.49
C ILE A 159 -11.91 -1.67 -6.50
N LEU A 160 -11.59 -1.94 -7.78
CA LEU A 160 -11.71 -0.94 -8.84
C LEU A 160 -13.12 -0.34 -8.96
N SER A 161 -14.19 -1.12 -8.75
CA SER A 161 -15.57 -0.60 -8.82
C SER A 161 -15.96 0.35 -7.69
N TYR A 162 -15.13 0.49 -6.64
CA TYR A 162 -15.35 1.44 -5.55
C TYR A 162 -14.40 2.64 -5.58
N LEU A 163 -13.41 2.62 -6.47
CA LEU A 163 -12.40 3.66 -6.64
C LEU A 163 -12.80 4.73 -7.66
N PHE A 164 -13.73 4.38 -8.57
CA PHE A 164 -14.28 5.21 -9.63
C PHE A 164 -15.80 5.36 -9.50
#